data_AF-A0A9D6V921-F1
#
_entry.id   AF-A0A9D6V921-F1
#
_cell.length_a   1.000
_cell.length_b   1.000
_cell.length_c   1.000
_cell.angle_alpha   90.00
_cell.angle_beta   90.00
_cell.angle_gamma   90.00
#
_symmetry.space_group_name_H-M   'P 1'
#
loop_
_entity.id
_entity.type
_entity.pdbx_description
1 polymer ?
#
loop_
_entity_poly.entity_id
_entity_poly.type
_entity_poly.pdbx_seq_one_letter_code
_entity_poly.pdbx_strand_id
1 'polypeptide(L)'
;MRVLSSCIRRFILHVDADAFFASVEQALRPELKGLPVIVGGGDRGVVSAASYEARRYGVRSAMPVAHARRKCPRGIFLHPNFEAYRLFSSRMFAIMGEYSPLVEATSVDEGYIDLTGTLRLHKAPPWEVAHRILCRIRSSLGINASGGLASNRCWAKLATGIAKPNGLLYLESHNAMSFLGRLAVGEIPGV
;
A
#
# COMPACT_ATOMS: atom_id res chain seq x y z
N MET A 1 -7.45 14.73 42.49
CA MET A 1 -7.74 13.47 41.76
C MET A 1 -6.96 13.50 40.45
N ARG A 2 -5.76 12.91 40.40
CA ARG A 2 -5.02 12.79 39.13
C ARG A 2 -5.68 11.69 38.33
N VAL A 3 -6.41 12.07 37.29
CA VAL A 3 -6.77 11.11 36.23
C VAL A 3 -5.44 10.76 35.58
N LEU A 4 -4.83 9.66 36.00
CA LEU A 4 -3.83 8.99 35.19
C LEU A 4 -4.58 8.57 33.94
N SER A 5 -4.55 9.43 32.92
CA SER A 5 -4.98 9.09 31.57
C SER A 5 -4.15 7.87 31.21
N SER A 6 -4.76 6.69 31.31
CA SER A 6 -4.18 5.46 30.80
C SER A 6 -3.98 5.73 29.32
N CYS A 7 -2.76 6.05 28.90
CA CYS A 7 -2.41 6.20 27.50
C CYS A 7 -2.62 4.85 26.83
N ILE A 8 -3.83 4.62 26.30
CA ILE A 8 -4.11 3.49 25.43
C ILE A 8 -3.12 3.60 24.28
N ARG A 9 -2.22 2.63 24.16
CA ARG A 9 -1.29 2.57 23.03
C ARG A 9 -2.12 2.40 21.76
N ARG A 10 -1.97 3.35 20.83
CA ARG A 10 -2.64 3.29 19.54
C ARG A 10 -1.87 2.42 18.56
N PHE A 11 -2.60 1.70 17.72
CA PHE A 11 -2.08 0.83 16.68
C PHE A 11 -2.78 1.16 15.36
N ILE A 12 -2.19 2.07 14.60
CA ILE A 12 -2.68 2.51 13.30
C ILE A 12 -1.90 1.79 12.23
N LEU A 13 -2.59 0.99 11.41
CA LEU A 13 -2.02 0.35 10.24
C LEU A 13 -2.40 1.15 9.00
N HIS A 14 -1.40 1.57 8.23
CA HIS A 14 -1.57 2.04 6.86
C HIS A 14 -1.34 0.87 5.90
N VAL A 15 -2.26 0.66 4.98
CA VAL A 15 -2.18 -0.36 3.92
C VAL A 15 -2.16 0.34 2.58
N ASP A 16 -1.27 -0.08 1.69
CA ASP A 16 -1.09 0.46 0.34
C ASP A 16 -0.87 -0.69 -0.64
N ALA A 17 -1.75 -0.83 -1.63
CA ALA A 17 -1.66 -1.87 -2.63
C ALA A 17 -0.53 -1.59 -3.62
N ASP A 18 0.41 -2.53 -3.72
CA ASP A 18 1.64 -2.28 -4.47
C ASP A 18 1.37 -2.22 -5.98
N ALA A 19 1.87 -1.17 -6.66
CA ALA A 19 1.73 -1.00 -8.10
C ALA A 19 0.28 -1.22 -8.59
N PHE A 20 -0.69 -0.74 -7.82
CA PHE A 20 -2.08 -1.19 -7.81
C PHE A 20 -2.69 -1.47 -9.19
N PHE A 21 -2.73 -0.50 -10.11
CA PHE A 21 -3.37 -0.74 -11.42
C PHE A 21 -2.69 -1.86 -12.21
N ALA A 22 -1.35 -1.90 -12.24
CA ALA A 22 -0.62 -2.96 -12.93
C ALA A 22 -0.85 -4.33 -12.27
N SER A 23 -0.90 -4.38 -10.93
CA SER A 23 -1.18 -5.62 -10.20
C SER A 23 -2.61 -6.09 -10.37
N VAL A 24 -3.60 -5.20 -10.49
CA VAL A 24 -4.99 -5.58 -10.85
C VAL A 24 -5.05 -6.19 -12.25
N GLU A 25 -4.38 -5.58 -13.24
CA GLU A 25 -4.31 -6.16 -14.59
C GLU A 25 -3.66 -7.56 -14.58
N GLN A 26 -2.59 -7.76 -13.80
CA GLN A 26 -1.94 -9.07 -13.64
C GLN A 26 -2.78 -10.09 -12.84
N ALA A 27 -3.64 -9.63 -11.93
CA ALA A 27 -4.57 -10.48 -11.22
C ALA A 27 -5.72 -10.96 -12.14
N LEU A 28 -6.20 -10.08 -13.02
CA LEU A 28 -7.25 -10.39 -13.99
C LEU A 28 -6.75 -11.22 -15.18
N ARG A 29 -5.48 -11.07 -15.55
CA ARG A 29 -4.84 -11.74 -16.70
C ARG A 29 -3.60 -12.52 -16.22
N PRO A 30 -3.75 -13.79 -15.81
CA PRO A 30 -2.66 -14.60 -15.28
C PRO A 30 -1.43 -14.69 -16.20
N GLU A 31 -1.62 -14.61 -17.51
CA GLU A 31 -0.57 -14.57 -18.53
C GLU A 31 0.35 -13.36 -18.42
N LEU A 32 -0.07 -12.29 -17.72
CA LEU A 32 0.72 -11.09 -17.48
C LEU A 32 1.59 -11.15 -16.22
N LYS A 33 1.45 -12.19 -15.38
CA LYS A 33 2.25 -12.33 -14.16
C LYS A 33 3.73 -12.49 -14.50
N GLY A 34 4.59 -11.75 -13.81
CA GLY A 34 6.03 -11.77 -14.07
C GLY A 34 6.46 -10.99 -15.31
N LEU A 35 5.53 -10.31 -16.01
CA LEU A 35 5.82 -9.51 -17.20
C LEU A 35 5.82 -8.01 -16.87
N PRO A 36 6.60 -7.19 -17.62
CA PRO A 36 6.67 -5.74 -17.43
C PRO A 36 5.40 -5.03 -17.91
N VAL A 37 4.34 -5.08 -17.10
CA VAL A 37 3.08 -4.39 -17.34
C VAL A 37 3.18 -2.91 -16.96
N ILE A 38 2.70 -2.04 -17.85
CA ILE A 38 2.68 -0.59 -17.72
C ILE A 38 1.26 -0.13 -18.05
N VAL A 39 0.58 0.45 -17.07
CA VAL A 39 -0.75 1.04 -17.26
C VAL A 39 -0.60 2.53 -17.48
N GLY A 40 -1.11 3.02 -18.60
CA GLY A 40 -1.05 4.42 -19.01
C GLY A 40 -1.46 4.56 -20.48
N GLY A 41 -1.90 5.74 -20.89
CA GLY A 41 -2.43 5.90 -22.25
C GLY A 41 -2.46 7.35 -22.73
N GLY A 42 -2.62 7.49 -24.05
CA GLY A 42 -2.63 8.77 -24.78
C GLY A 42 -1.28 9.10 -25.41
N ASP A 43 -1.29 9.75 -26.58
CA ASP A 43 -0.07 10.16 -27.31
C ASP A 43 0.80 11.15 -26.52
N ARG A 44 0.17 11.90 -25.61
CA ARG A 44 0.83 12.78 -24.62
C ARG A 44 0.56 12.33 -23.18
N GLY A 45 0.30 11.04 -23.00
CA GLY A 45 -0.04 10.45 -21.72
C GLY A 45 1.14 10.22 -20.79
N VAL A 46 0.83 9.97 -19.53
CA VAL A 46 1.78 9.50 -18.52
C VAL A 46 1.45 8.09 -18.05
N VAL A 47 2.45 7.40 -17.51
CA VAL A 47 2.30 6.12 -16.83
C VAL A 47 1.51 6.34 -15.54
N SER A 48 0.34 5.72 -15.44
CA SER A 48 -0.46 5.71 -14.21
C SER A 48 0.15 4.75 -13.19
N ALA A 49 0.50 3.54 -13.63
CA ALA A 49 1.19 2.55 -12.80
C ALA A 49 2.15 1.70 -13.61
N ALA A 50 3.23 1.26 -12.97
CA ALA A 50 4.17 0.30 -13.53
C ALA A 50 4.38 -0.84 -12.54
N SER A 51 4.26 -2.07 -13.04
CA SER A 51 4.62 -3.31 -12.33
C SER A 51 6.08 -3.27 -11.86
N TYR A 52 6.44 -4.08 -10.86
CA TYR A 52 7.83 -4.12 -10.40
C TYR A 52 8.80 -4.59 -11.48
N GLU A 53 8.35 -5.48 -12.36
CA GLU A 53 9.06 -5.95 -13.54
C GLU A 53 9.36 -4.80 -14.50
N ALA A 54 8.41 -3.89 -14.73
CA ALA A 54 8.63 -2.67 -15.51
C ALA A 54 9.52 -1.65 -14.78
N ARG A 55 9.40 -1.53 -13.45
CA ARG A 55 10.23 -0.63 -12.62
C ARG A 55 11.72 -0.98 -12.68
N ARG A 56 12.09 -2.25 -12.89
CA ARG A 56 13.48 -2.68 -13.13
C ARG A 56 14.10 -2.03 -14.36
N TYR A 57 13.30 -1.67 -15.36
CA TYR A 57 13.72 -0.89 -16.53
C TYR A 57 13.73 0.62 -16.28
N GLY A 58 13.47 1.06 -15.04
CA GLY A 58 13.42 2.46 -14.65
C GLY A 58 12.15 3.19 -15.08
N VAL A 59 11.08 2.45 -15.43
CA VAL A 59 9.73 3.01 -15.64
C VAL A 59 9.13 3.35 -14.27
N ARG A 60 8.50 4.51 -14.16
CA ARG A 60 7.88 5.02 -12.91
C ARG A 60 6.55 5.66 -13.22
N SER A 61 5.66 5.75 -12.24
CA SER A 61 4.43 6.54 -12.35
C SER A 61 4.76 8.01 -12.66
N ALA A 62 3.82 8.70 -13.31
CA ALA A 62 3.95 10.06 -13.85
C ALA A 62 5.02 10.24 -14.97
N MET A 63 5.75 9.19 -15.36
CA MET A 63 6.65 9.25 -16.51
C MET A 63 5.87 9.38 -17.82
N PRO A 64 6.30 10.21 -18.79
CA PRO A 64 5.69 10.22 -20.13
C PRO A 64 5.71 8.83 -20.78
N VAL A 65 4.59 8.40 -21.38
CA VAL A 65 4.48 7.06 -22.01
C VAL A 65 5.53 6.86 -23.09
N ALA A 66 5.85 7.90 -23.87
CA ALA A 66 6.93 7.86 -24.86
C ALA A 66 8.29 7.52 -24.24
N HIS A 67 8.59 8.06 -23.04
CA HIS A 67 9.82 7.74 -22.31
C HIS A 67 9.79 6.31 -21.77
N ALA A 68 8.64 5.87 -21.25
CA ALA A 68 8.46 4.50 -20.77
C ALA A 68 8.68 3.47 -21.90
N ARG A 69 8.18 3.74 -23.12
CA ARG A 69 8.39 2.88 -24.30
C ARG A 69 9.87 2.77 -24.68
N ARG A 70 10.63 3.87 -24.58
CA ARG A 70 12.08 3.83 -24.82
C ARG A 70 12.83 3.03 -23.74
N LYS A 71 12.44 3.18 -22.48
CA LYS A 71 13.05 2.46 -21.35
C LYS A 71 12.73 0.97 -21.33
N CYS A 72 11.50 0.61 -21.69
CA CYS A 72 11.02 -0.76 -21.71
C CYS A 72 10.35 -1.08 -23.07
N PRO A 73 11.15 -1.32 -24.12
CA PRO A 73 10.60 -1.60 -25.47
C PRO A 73 9.75 -2.87 -25.52
N ARG A 74 10.04 -3.83 -24.64
CA ARG A 74 9.27 -5.08 -24.47
C ARG A 74 8.15 -4.97 -23.42
N GLY A 75 7.85 -3.75 -22.96
CA GLY A 75 6.80 -3.49 -21.97
C GLY A 75 5.41 -3.74 -22.55
N ILE A 76 4.51 -4.26 -21.71
CA ILE A 76 3.10 -4.47 -22.06
C ILE A 76 2.33 -3.23 -21.63
N PHE A 77 1.88 -2.43 -22.60
CA PHE A 77 1.17 -1.18 -22.35
C PHE A 77 -0.34 -1.41 -22.40
N LEU A 78 -1.02 -1.07 -21.32
CA LEU A 78 -2.46 -1.25 -21.16
C LEU A 78 -3.16 0.08 -20.88
N HIS A 79 -4.36 0.23 -21.42
CA HIS A 79 -5.25 1.32 -21.04
C HIS A 79 -5.85 1.08 -19.65
N PRO A 80 -6.02 2.12 -18.81
CA PRO A 80 -6.63 1.99 -17.49
C PRO A 80 -8.05 1.42 -17.52
N ASN A 81 -8.32 0.42 -16.68
CA ASN A 81 -9.66 -0.12 -16.41
C ASN A 81 -10.16 0.32 -15.03
N PHE A 82 -10.71 1.55 -14.96
CA PHE A 82 -11.14 2.14 -13.69
C PHE A 82 -12.29 1.39 -12.99
N GLU A 83 -13.12 0.65 -13.73
CA GLU A 83 -14.18 -0.15 -13.14
C GLU A 83 -13.59 -1.31 -12.32
N ALA A 84 -12.64 -2.05 -12.92
CA ALA A 84 -11.91 -3.09 -12.20
C ALA A 84 -11.17 -2.54 -10.98
N TYR A 85 -10.53 -1.37 -11.11
CA TYR A 85 -9.77 -0.78 -10.01
C TYR A 85 -10.68 -0.41 -8.83
N ARG A 86 -11.87 0.16 -9.08
CA ARG A 86 -12.85 0.44 -8.04
C ARG A 86 -13.37 -0.84 -7.36
N LEU A 87 -13.59 -1.90 -8.12
CA LEU A 87 -14.03 -3.18 -7.57
C LEU A 87 -12.97 -3.79 -6.64
N PHE A 88 -11.70 -3.81 -7.06
CA PHE A 88 -10.60 -4.31 -6.24
C PHE A 88 -10.39 -3.46 -5.00
N SER A 89 -10.46 -2.13 -5.14
CA SER A 89 -10.40 -1.18 -4.02
C SER A 89 -11.48 -1.46 -2.98
N SER A 90 -12.75 -1.54 -3.40
CA SER A 90 -13.88 -1.84 -2.53
C SER A 90 -13.69 -3.16 -1.78
N ARG A 91 -13.24 -4.22 -2.47
CA ARG A 91 -12.97 -5.51 -1.83
C ARG A 91 -11.80 -5.47 -0.85
N MET A 92 -10.74 -4.71 -1.16
CA MET A 92 -9.61 -4.52 -0.25
C MET A 92 -10.06 -3.85 1.05
N PHE A 93 -10.83 -2.76 0.97
CA PHE A 93 -11.36 -2.08 2.15
C PHE A 93 -12.41 -2.91 2.89
N ALA A 94 -13.22 -3.71 2.18
CA ALA A 94 -14.13 -4.66 2.83
C ALA A 94 -13.36 -5.69 3.67
N ILE A 95 -12.26 -6.25 3.14
CA ILE A 95 -11.37 -7.14 3.89
C ILE A 95 -10.82 -6.44 5.13
N MET A 96 -10.35 -5.20 5.02
CA MET A 96 -9.90 -4.43 6.19
C MET A 96 -11.02 -4.25 7.23
N GLY A 97 -12.25 -3.99 6.77
CA GLY A 97 -13.44 -3.83 7.61
C GLY A 97 -13.81 -5.07 8.44
N GLU A 98 -13.37 -6.27 8.03
CA GLU A 98 -13.54 -7.51 8.82
C GLU A 98 -12.74 -7.48 10.13
N TYR A 99 -11.67 -6.67 10.21
CA TYR A 99 -10.76 -6.65 11.36
C TYR A 99 -11.00 -5.48 12.31
N SER A 100 -11.61 -4.40 11.83
CA SER A 100 -12.00 -3.24 12.62
C SER A 100 -13.03 -2.41 11.84
N PRO A 101 -14.05 -1.83 12.50
CA PRO A 101 -14.96 -0.89 11.84
C PRO A 101 -14.28 0.47 11.56
N LEU A 102 -13.13 0.75 12.16
CA LEU A 102 -12.41 2.01 12.01
C LEU A 102 -11.46 1.96 10.81
N VAL A 103 -12.04 1.94 9.61
CA VAL A 103 -11.32 1.96 8.33
C VAL A 103 -11.57 3.29 7.62
N GLU A 104 -10.50 3.91 7.10
CA GLU A 104 -10.57 5.14 6.32
C GLU A 104 -9.78 4.99 5.03
N ALA A 105 -10.48 5.02 3.89
CA ALA A 105 -9.85 5.07 2.58
C ALA A 105 -9.26 6.47 2.33
N THR A 106 -7.98 6.54 1.97
CA THR A 106 -7.30 7.80 1.60
C THR A 106 -7.23 7.96 0.08
N SER A 107 -7.16 6.84 -0.65
CA SER A 107 -7.24 6.78 -2.10
C SER A 107 -7.93 5.48 -2.56
N VAL A 108 -7.87 5.18 -3.86
CA VAL A 108 -8.33 3.90 -4.42
C VAL A 108 -7.46 2.71 -3.98
N ASP A 109 -6.18 2.92 -3.67
CA ASP A 109 -5.21 1.88 -3.37
C ASP A 109 -4.63 1.93 -1.95
N GLU A 110 -4.93 2.95 -1.16
CA GLU A 110 -4.43 3.08 0.21
C GLU A 110 -5.45 3.60 1.23
N GLY A 111 -5.26 3.18 2.47
CA GLY A 111 -6.02 3.70 3.60
C GLY A 111 -5.51 3.19 4.94
N TYR A 112 -6.23 3.57 5.99
CA TYR A 112 -5.88 3.27 7.37
C TYR A 112 -6.90 2.34 8.02
N ILE A 113 -6.42 1.52 8.95
CA ILE A 113 -7.24 0.75 9.88
C ILE A 113 -6.71 0.93 11.31
N ASP A 114 -7.60 1.26 12.24
CA ASP A 114 -7.28 1.35 13.67
C ASP A 114 -7.49 -0.01 14.35
N LEU A 115 -6.40 -0.61 14.84
CA LEU A 115 -6.37 -1.88 15.56
C LEU A 115 -6.26 -1.69 17.07
N THR A 116 -6.39 -0.46 17.58
CA THR A 116 -6.32 -0.13 19.00
C THR A 116 -7.40 -0.90 19.78
N GLY A 117 -6.99 -1.59 20.85
CA GLY A 117 -7.91 -2.35 21.71
C GLY A 117 -8.43 -3.67 21.11
N THR A 118 -7.98 -4.07 19.92
CA THR A 118 -8.48 -5.29 19.24
C THR A 118 -7.80 -6.60 19.69
N LEU A 119 -6.82 -6.53 20.60
CA LEU A 119 -6.04 -7.69 21.05
C LEU A 119 -6.90 -8.86 21.53
N ARG A 120 -7.94 -8.58 22.33
CA ARG A 120 -8.84 -9.62 22.85
C ARG A 120 -9.74 -10.21 21.75
N LEU A 121 -10.17 -9.39 20.80
CA LEU A 121 -11.00 -9.82 19.68
C LEU A 121 -10.22 -10.80 18.78
N HIS A 122 -9.00 -10.43 18.42
CA HIS A 122 -8.18 -11.18 17.47
C HIS A 122 -7.32 -12.28 18.11
N LYS A 123 -7.24 -12.29 19.45
CA LYS A 123 -6.37 -13.16 20.24
C LYS A 123 -4.92 -13.16 19.73
N ALA A 124 -4.47 -12.00 19.29
CA ALA A 124 -3.19 -11.81 18.62
C ALA A 124 -2.71 -10.36 18.82
N PRO A 125 -1.39 -10.13 18.83
CA PRO A 125 -0.86 -8.78 18.86
C PRO A 125 -1.11 -8.03 17.53
N PRO A 126 -1.17 -6.68 17.55
CA PRO A 126 -1.54 -5.89 16.37
C PRO A 126 -0.64 -6.09 15.13
N TRP A 127 0.65 -6.37 15.29
CA TRP A 127 1.54 -6.65 14.16
C TRP A 127 1.22 -7.97 13.47
N GLU A 128 0.77 -8.97 14.21
CA GLU A 128 0.33 -10.25 13.64
C GLU A 128 -1.01 -10.09 12.93
N VAL A 129 -1.93 -9.29 13.49
CA VAL A 129 -3.21 -8.94 12.83
C VAL A 129 -2.95 -8.17 11.54
N ALA A 130 -2.02 -7.21 11.55
CA ALA A 130 -1.61 -6.49 10.35
C ALA A 130 -1.08 -7.44 9.26
N HIS A 131 -0.22 -8.40 9.63
CA HIS A 131 0.26 -9.42 8.70
C HIS A 131 -0.89 -10.28 8.14
N ARG A 132 -1.84 -10.70 8.99
CA ARG A 132 -3.04 -11.45 8.56
C ARG A 132 -3.87 -10.67 7.54
N ILE A 133 -4.06 -9.36 7.74
CA ILE A 133 -4.78 -8.49 6.79
C ILE A 133 -4.09 -8.51 5.41
N LEU A 134 -2.77 -8.31 5.36
CA LEU A 134 -2.02 -8.33 4.10
C LEU A 134 -2.07 -9.71 3.40
N CYS A 135 -1.92 -10.79 4.17
CA CYS A 135 -2.09 -12.16 3.65
C CYS A 135 -3.51 -12.39 3.11
N ARG A 136 -4.54 -11.89 3.81
CA ARG A 136 -5.93 -12.01 3.39
C ARG A 136 -6.16 -11.28 2.07
N ILE A 137 -5.73 -10.03 1.95
CA ILE A 137 -5.76 -9.24 0.70
C ILE A 137 -5.11 -10.03 -0.44
N ARG A 138 -3.90 -10.56 -0.23
CA ARG A 138 -3.18 -11.34 -1.25
C ARG A 138 -3.93 -12.60 -1.66
N SER A 139 -4.41 -13.37 -0.69
CA SER A 139 -5.12 -14.63 -0.95
C SER A 139 -6.48 -14.43 -1.64
N SER A 140 -7.20 -13.35 -1.31
CA SER A 140 -8.54 -13.06 -1.83
C SER A 140 -8.53 -12.33 -3.17
N LEU A 141 -7.55 -11.45 -3.39
CA LEU A 141 -7.53 -10.56 -4.56
C LEU A 141 -6.40 -10.89 -5.53
N GLY A 142 -5.40 -11.68 -5.13
CA GLY A 142 -4.25 -12.00 -5.97
C GLY A 142 -3.29 -10.81 -6.20
N ILE A 143 -3.44 -9.73 -5.44
CA ILE A 143 -2.55 -8.55 -5.46
C ILE A 143 -1.80 -8.44 -4.14
N ASN A 144 -0.58 -7.90 -4.18
CA ASN A 144 0.19 -7.62 -2.96
C ASN A 144 -0.15 -6.24 -2.42
N ALA A 145 -0.07 -6.11 -1.10
CA ALA A 145 -0.13 -4.82 -0.41
C ALA A 145 1.00 -4.75 0.61
N SER A 146 1.53 -3.56 0.80
CA SER A 146 2.50 -3.27 1.84
C SER A 146 1.82 -2.57 3.01
N GLY A 147 2.32 -2.83 4.22
CA GLY A 147 1.73 -2.32 5.46
C GLY A 147 2.74 -1.59 6.33
N GLY A 148 2.26 -0.58 7.05
CA GLY A 148 3.03 0.16 8.04
C GLY A 148 2.22 0.34 9.30
N LEU A 149 2.65 -0.28 10.41
CA LEU A 149 1.98 -0.20 11.71
C LEU A 149 2.72 0.79 12.60
N ALA A 150 2.01 1.74 13.22
CA ALA A 150 2.61 2.70 14.14
C ALA A 150 1.61 3.31 15.13
N SER A 151 2.07 4.26 15.96
CA SER A 151 1.23 4.95 16.96
C SER A 151 0.37 6.10 16.41
N ASN A 152 0.60 6.50 15.15
CA ASN A 152 -0.19 7.51 14.43
C ASN A 152 -0.10 7.31 12.91
N ARG A 153 -0.93 8.06 12.17
CA ARG A 153 -1.06 7.95 10.71
C ARG A 153 0.22 8.32 9.95
N CYS A 154 0.90 9.39 10.35
CA CYS A 154 2.13 9.84 9.69
C CYS A 154 3.21 8.74 9.75
N TRP A 155 3.45 8.19 10.95
CA TRP A 155 4.39 7.10 11.13
C TRP A 155 4.00 5.83 10.39
N ALA A 156 2.71 5.49 10.37
CA ALA A 156 2.21 4.34 9.65
C ALA A 156 2.47 4.46 8.15
N LYS A 157 2.17 5.61 7.53
CA LYS A 157 2.40 5.85 6.10
C LYS A 157 3.88 5.81 5.73
N LEU A 158 4.74 6.44 6.55
CA LEU A 158 6.20 6.37 6.39
C LEU A 158 6.71 4.93 6.45
N ALA A 159 6.23 4.17 7.44
CA ALA A 159 6.60 2.76 7.60
C ALA A 159 6.20 1.93 6.37
N THR A 160 5.01 2.17 5.80
CA THR A 160 4.57 1.51 4.58
C THR A 160 5.50 1.81 3.41
N GLY A 161 5.93 3.06 3.23
CA GLY A 161 6.84 3.45 2.15
C GLY A 161 8.15 2.64 2.16
N ILE A 162 8.71 2.43 3.36
CA ILE A 162 9.94 1.65 3.56
C ILE A 162 9.69 0.14 3.44
N ALA A 163 8.52 -0.33 3.85
CA ALA A 163 8.15 -1.73 3.77
C ALA A 163 7.92 -2.22 2.33
N LYS A 164 7.73 -1.31 1.36
CA LYS A 164 7.52 -1.70 -0.04
C LYS A 164 8.76 -2.36 -0.63
N PRO A 165 8.61 -3.43 -1.44
CA PRO A 165 7.36 -4.08 -1.85
C PRO A 165 6.95 -5.27 -0.97
N ASN A 166 5.64 -5.56 -0.90
CA ASN A 166 5.03 -6.73 -0.26
C ASN A 166 5.57 -6.98 1.17
N GLY A 167 5.77 -5.91 1.93
CA GLY A 167 6.34 -5.97 3.27
C GLY A 167 5.43 -5.37 4.33
N LEU A 168 5.78 -5.62 5.59
CA LEU A 168 5.14 -5.02 6.76
C LEU A 168 6.24 -4.47 7.67
N LEU A 169 6.16 -3.19 8.03
CA LEU A 169 7.04 -2.59 9.03
C LEU A 169 6.23 -2.09 10.22
N TYR A 170 6.62 -2.53 11.43
CA TYR A 170 6.09 -2.01 12.68
C TYR A 170 7.07 -1.01 13.30
N LEU A 171 6.66 0.26 13.37
CA LEU A 171 7.42 1.31 14.05
C LEU A 171 6.93 1.47 15.49
N GLU A 172 7.72 0.97 16.42
CA GLU A 172 7.49 1.19 17.84
C GLU A 172 7.72 2.64 18.26
N SER A 173 6.89 3.13 19.18
CA SER A 173 6.91 4.55 19.60
C SER A 173 8.25 5.01 20.16
N HIS A 174 9.02 4.10 20.77
CA HIS A 174 10.34 4.42 21.32
C HIS A 174 11.44 4.54 20.24
N ASN A 175 11.21 3.98 19.04
CA ASN A 175 12.13 4.03 17.90
C ASN A 175 11.82 5.16 16.92
N ALA A 176 10.71 5.87 17.09
CA ALA A 176 10.29 6.93 16.17
C ALA A 176 11.31 8.10 16.11
N MET A 177 11.94 8.45 17.24
CA MET A 177 12.90 9.55 17.30
C MET A 177 14.23 9.25 16.61
N SER A 178 14.74 8.03 16.78
CA SER A 178 15.96 7.58 16.07
C SER A 178 15.72 7.42 14.57
N PHE A 179 14.48 7.15 14.18
CA PHE A 179 14.03 7.06 12.79
C PHE A 179 13.88 8.44 12.13
N LEU A 180 13.34 9.45 12.82
CA LEU A 180 13.28 10.85 12.34
C LEU A 180 14.65 11.36 11.88
N GLY A 181 15.70 11.06 12.65
CA GLY A 181 17.06 11.54 12.35
C GLY A 181 17.67 10.97 11.07
N ARG A 182 17.02 9.99 10.41
CA ARG A 182 17.51 9.32 9.20
C ARG A 182 16.69 9.62 7.95
N LEU A 183 15.50 10.22 8.08
CA LEU A 183 14.62 10.49 6.95
C LEU A 183 15.04 11.77 6.23
N ALA A 184 15.05 11.72 4.90
CA ALA A 184 15.12 12.93 4.10
C ALA A 184 13.80 13.70 4.23
N VAL A 185 13.86 15.04 4.21
CA VAL A 185 12.68 15.90 4.38
C VAL A 185 11.57 15.58 3.36
N GLY A 186 11.93 15.24 2.13
CA GLY A 186 10.98 14.86 1.08
C GLY A 186 10.33 13.49 1.24
N GLU A 187 10.66 12.72 2.29
CA GLU A 187 9.97 11.46 2.61
C GLU A 187 8.75 11.69 3.50
N ILE A 188 8.63 12.89 4.11
CA ILE A 188 7.51 13.24 4.98
C ILE A 188 6.24 13.47 4.13
N PRO A 189 5.11 12.81 4.44
CA PRO A 189 3.88 13.00 3.68
C PRO A 189 3.44 14.47 3.66
N GLY A 190 3.30 15.03 2.45
CA GLY A 190 2.83 16.40 2.23
C GLY A 190 3.93 17.46 2.02
N VAL A 191 5.21 17.05 1.97
CA VAL A 191 6.36 17.93 1.67
C VAL A 191 6.87 17.70 0.25
#